data_AF-A0A2R7LSG4-F1
#
_entry.id   AF-A0A2R7LSG4-F1
#
_cell.length_a   1.000
_cell.length_b   1.000
_cell.length_c   1.000
_cell.angle_alpha   90.00
_cell.angle_beta   90.00
_cell.angle_gamma   90.00
#
_symmetry.space_group_name_H-M   'P 1'
#
loop_
_entity.id
_entity.type
_entity.pdbx_description
1 polymer ?
#
loop_
_entity_poly.entity_id
_entity_poly.type
_entity_poly.pdbx_seq_one_letter_code
_entity_poly.pdbx_strand_id
1 'polypeptide(L)'
;ILTALYYNQNSNTIFYTSVFNLQEYQRMKLDTKINHAELFAFHKWNKKEIKSTLKFDKIEARNFDVKNNGYNYKNALKTVDWLTTVSKKTRSNIDYLFGLDVIYKQNQYNDIMAITDIEINSLNTGIFGSRDFAFKKSKLNTAVSFNMYFPLPSSKLEYYDTSGGSSATFFNEVIIHDYVVSTTNYFAPAIRLEYSYPVKNNKTVVFFTNLKEKLALKKQNNYNAIINTNTTYWIQCGVQLNY
;
A
#
# COMPACT_ATOMS: atom_id res chain seq x y z
N ILE A 1 -27.00 -2.83 -7.40
CA ILE A 1 -26.84 -1.84 -6.33
C ILE A 1 -25.67 -0.96 -6.73
N LEU A 2 -25.88 0.35 -6.75
CA LEU A 2 -24.82 1.34 -6.92
C LEU A 2 -24.85 2.22 -5.68
N THR A 3 -23.70 2.42 -5.06
CA THR A 3 -23.54 3.23 -3.85
C THR A 3 -22.37 4.17 -4.07
N ALA A 4 -22.53 5.42 -3.63
CA ALA A 4 -21.47 6.42 -3.65
C ALA A 4 -21.22 6.89 -2.22
N LEU A 5 -19.95 7.05 -1.86
CA LEU A 5 -19.51 7.62 -0.59
C LEU A 5 -18.56 8.77 -0.88
N TYR A 6 -18.72 9.86 -0.13
CA TYR A 6 -17.78 10.97 -0.13
C TYR A 6 -17.62 11.49 1.29
N TYR A 7 -16.38 11.74 1.69
CA TYR A 7 -16.09 12.44 2.94
C TYR A 7 -14.76 13.18 2.86
N ASN A 8 -14.66 14.19 3.73
CA ASN A 8 -13.41 14.86 4.03
C ASN A 8 -13.07 14.65 5.49
N GLN A 9 -11.81 14.40 5.79
CA GLN A 9 -11.32 14.22 7.14
C GLN A 9 -10.04 15.04 7.32
N ASN A 10 -9.97 15.76 8.44
CA ASN A 10 -8.74 16.38 8.91
C ASN A 10 -8.32 15.67 10.19
N SER A 11 -7.05 15.38 10.34
CA SER A 11 -6.46 14.85 11.56
C SER A 11 -5.17 15.58 11.88
N ASN A 12 -4.87 15.70 13.17
CA ASN A 12 -3.64 16.23 13.68
C ASN A 12 -3.10 15.23 14.71
N THR A 13 -2.06 14.50 14.33
CA THR A 13 -1.48 13.44 15.16
C THR A 13 -0.09 13.85 15.66
N ILE A 14 0.18 13.56 16.92
CA ILE A 14 1.51 13.79 17.52
C ILE A 14 2.39 12.61 17.11
N PHE A 15 3.42 12.87 16.31
CA PHE A 15 4.26 11.82 15.70
C PHE A 15 5.50 11.48 16.54
N TYR A 16 5.87 12.36 17.48
CA TYR A 16 6.91 12.11 18.47
C TYR A 16 6.44 12.62 19.83
N THR A 17 5.85 11.74 20.64
CA THR A 17 5.90 11.91 22.08
C THR A 17 7.23 11.34 22.54
N SER A 18 8.05 12.13 23.23
CA SER A 18 9.11 11.51 24.02
C SER A 18 8.46 10.50 24.98
N VAL A 19 9.23 9.54 25.49
CA VAL A 19 8.78 8.50 26.44
C VAL A 19 7.99 9.07 27.64
N PHE A 20 8.09 10.38 27.86
CA PHE A 20 7.26 11.16 28.76
C PHE A 20 6.29 12.05 27.96
N ASN A 21 4.98 11.82 28.11
CA ASN A 21 3.87 12.60 27.52
C ASN A 21 3.77 14.04 28.07
N LEU A 22 4.89 14.75 28.22
CA LEU A 22 4.94 16.12 28.70
C LEU A 22 4.85 17.08 27.51
N GLN A 23 4.06 18.16 27.64
CA GLN A 23 3.82 19.16 26.58
C GLN A 23 5.12 19.78 26.03
N GLU A 24 6.16 19.91 26.86
CA GLU A 24 7.48 20.46 26.51
C GLU A 24 8.28 19.63 25.50
N TYR A 25 7.90 18.36 25.30
CA TYR A 25 8.50 17.44 24.33
C TYR A 25 7.65 17.23 23.08
N GLN A 26 6.53 17.95 22.91
CA GLN A 26 5.81 18.00 21.65
C GLN A 26 6.65 18.76 20.61
N ARG A 27 7.50 18.03 19.88
CA ARG A 27 8.36 18.62 18.85
C ARG A 27 7.67 18.62 17.48
N MET A 28 7.07 17.50 17.10
CA MET A 28 6.54 17.29 15.73
C MET A 28 5.06 16.89 15.75
N LYS A 29 4.24 17.68 15.05
CA LYS A 29 2.84 17.36 14.73
C LYS A 29 2.73 16.98 13.26
N LEU A 30 1.88 16.02 12.94
CA LEU A 30 1.56 15.65 11.56
C LEU A 30 0.12 16.05 11.27
N ASP A 31 -0.05 17.10 10.48
CA ASP A 31 -1.36 17.53 10.00
C ASP A 31 -1.67 16.78 8.71
N THR A 32 -2.78 16.06 8.68
CA THR A 32 -3.21 15.29 7.51
C THR A 32 -4.62 15.71 7.11
N LYS A 33 -4.81 16.00 5.83
CA LYS A 33 -6.10 16.25 5.21
C LYS A 33 -6.36 15.20 4.16
N ILE A 34 -7.52 14.55 4.26
CA ILE A 34 -7.96 13.49 3.36
C ILE A 34 -9.26 13.93 2.71
N ASN A 35 -9.32 13.82 1.39
CA ASN A 35 -10.56 13.89 0.63
C ASN A 35 -10.73 12.54 -0.04
N HIS A 36 -11.85 11.88 0.22
CA HIS A 36 -12.12 10.53 -0.24
C HIS A 36 -13.44 10.49 -0.99
N ALA A 37 -13.42 9.85 -2.15
CA ALA A 37 -14.62 9.49 -2.90
C ALA A 37 -14.54 8.03 -3.31
N GLU A 38 -15.65 7.30 -3.20
CA GLU A 38 -15.72 5.90 -3.58
C GLU A 38 -17.06 5.61 -4.25
N LEU A 39 -17.01 4.88 -5.37
CA LEU A 39 -18.15 4.34 -6.07
C LEU A 39 -18.11 2.82 -5.99
N PHE A 40 -19.18 2.24 -5.50
CA PHE A 40 -19.34 0.80 -5.37
C PHE A 40 -20.51 0.31 -6.23
N ALA A 41 -20.22 -0.56 -7.18
CA ALA A 41 -21.19 -1.25 -7.99
C ALA A 41 -21.22 -2.74 -7.64
N PHE A 42 -22.40 -3.26 -7.35
CA PHE A 42 -22.61 -4.66 -7.03
C PHE A 42 -23.82 -5.21 -7.77
N HIS A 43 -23.62 -6.35 -8.42
CA HIS A 43 -24.69 -7.12 -9.01
C HIS A 43 -24.52 -8.59 -8.66
N LYS A 44 -25.63 -9.21 -8.25
CA LYS A 44 -25.69 -10.63 -7.87
C LYS A 44 -26.81 -11.30 -8.65
N TRP A 45 -26.50 -12.43 -9.25
CA TRP A 45 -27.46 -13.26 -9.96
C TRP A 45 -27.18 -14.72 -9.64
N ASN A 46 -28.21 -15.43 -9.23
CA ASN A 46 -28.11 -16.78 -8.67
C ASN A 46 -27.07 -16.83 -7.52
N LYS A 47 -25.94 -17.50 -7.76
CA LYS A 47 -24.80 -17.67 -6.85
C LYS A 47 -23.56 -16.91 -7.29
N LYS A 48 -23.66 -16.16 -8.40
CA LYS A 48 -22.57 -15.35 -8.96
C LYS A 48 -22.73 -13.91 -8.52
N GLU A 49 -21.63 -13.26 -8.22
CA GLU A 49 -21.59 -11.84 -7.92
C GLU A 49 -20.45 -11.16 -8.67
N ILE A 50 -20.70 -9.94 -9.12
CA ILE A 50 -19.69 -9.00 -9.58
C ILE A 50 -19.70 -7.79 -8.64
N LYS A 51 -18.51 -7.37 -8.22
CA LYS A 51 -18.27 -6.16 -7.44
C LYS A 51 -17.25 -5.32 -8.19
N SER A 52 -17.50 -4.04 -8.32
CA SER A 52 -16.55 -3.07 -8.86
C SER A 52 -16.52 -1.89 -7.90
N THR A 53 -15.32 -1.50 -7.48
CA THR A 53 -15.07 -0.37 -6.61
C THR A 53 -14.12 0.57 -7.32
N LEU A 54 -14.50 1.83 -7.47
CA LEU A 54 -13.62 2.90 -7.93
C LEU A 54 -13.44 3.89 -6.78
N LYS A 55 -12.23 4.03 -6.28
CA LYS A 55 -11.87 4.92 -5.17
C LYS A 55 -10.92 6.01 -5.64
N PHE A 56 -11.15 7.23 -5.18
CA PHE A 56 -10.28 8.37 -5.32
C PHE A 56 -9.91 8.92 -3.94
N ASP A 57 -8.62 8.95 -3.63
CA ASP A 57 -8.08 9.54 -2.42
C ASP A 57 -7.17 10.71 -2.78
N LYS A 58 -7.35 11.85 -2.13
CA LYS A 58 -6.39 12.96 -2.11
C LYS A 58 -5.99 13.23 -0.68
N ILE A 59 -4.74 12.92 -0.35
CA ILE A 59 -4.13 13.08 0.96
C ILE A 59 -3.06 14.16 0.88
N GLU A 60 -3.14 15.15 1.76
CA GLU A 60 -2.10 16.15 1.97
C GLU A 60 -1.64 16.03 3.43
N ALA A 61 -0.36 15.79 3.65
CA ALA A 61 0.23 15.70 4.98
C ALA A 61 1.37 16.71 5.13
N ARG A 62 1.51 17.32 6.30
CA ARG A 62 2.59 18.27 6.60
C ARG A 62 3.07 18.02 8.02
N ASN A 63 4.38 17.93 8.22
CA ASN A 63 4.91 17.94 9.56
C ASN A 63 5.13 19.39 10.02
N PHE A 64 4.77 19.68 11.26
CA PHE A 64 4.93 20.99 11.87
C PHE A 64 5.84 20.84 13.09
N ASP A 65 6.93 21.60 13.09
CA ASP A 65 7.82 21.73 14.25
C ASP A 65 7.29 22.84 15.15
N VAL A 66 6.82 22.45 16.33
CA VAL A 66 6.21 23.37 17.31
C VAL A 66 7.24 24.35 17.87
N LYS A 67 8.52 23.95 18.00
CA LYS A 67 9.58 24.79 18.56
C LYS A 67 10.10 25.81 17.55
N ASN A 68 10.22 25.40 16.29
CA ASN A 68 10.72 26.26 15.21
C ASN A 68 9.61 27.03 14.49
N ASN A 69 8.34 26.83 14.86
CA ASN A 69 7.15 27.46 14.28
C ASN A 69 7.13 27.36 12.74
N GLY A 70 7.41 26.17 12.21
CA GLY A 70 7.63 25.96 10.79
C GLY A 70 7.31 24.53 10.33
N TYR A 71 7.26 24.34 9.00
CA TYR A 71 7.08 23.03 8.38
C TYR A 71 8.41 22.53 7.85
N ASN A 72 8.69 21.23 8.03
CA ASN A 72 9.96 20.64 7.57
C ASN A 72 9.75 19.77 6.32
N TYR A 73 8.57 19.17 6.17
CA TYR A 73 8.23 18.16 5.19
C TYR A 73 6.76 18.25 4.82
N LYS A 74 6.49 18.15 3.51
CA LYS A 74 5.14 18.06 2.95
C LYS A 74 5.05 16.82 2.09
N ASN A 75 3.92 16.13 2.21
CA ASN A 75 3.54 15.05 1.34
C ASN A 75 2.19 15.34 0.68
N ALA A 76 2.07 15.05 -0.60
CA ALA A 76 0.82 15.06 -1.33
C ALA A 76 0.67 13.75 -2.10
N LEU A 77 -0.33 12.94 -1.72
CA LEU A 77 -0.63 11.67 -2.36
C LEU A 77 -2.02 11.75 -3.01
N LYS A 78 -2.09 11.50 -4.30
CA LYS A 78 -3.33 11.24 -5.03
C LYS A 78 -3.35 9.78 -5.45
N THR A 79 -4.46 9.11 -5.23
CA THR A 79 -4.64 7.71 -5.63
C THR A 79 -5.98 7.54 -6.34
N VAL A 80 -5.96 6.85 -7.47
CA VAL A 80 -7.14 6.28 -8.12
C VAL A 80 -6.97 4.77 -8.06
N ASP A 81 -7.94 4.07 -7.47
CA ASP A 81 -7.92 2.63 -7.26
C ASP A 81 -9.19 2.04 -7.87
N TRP A 82 -9.03 1.11 -8.79
CA TRP A 82 -10.12 0.39 -9.41
C TRP A 82 -9.97 -1.12 -9.18
N LEU A 83 -10.89 -1.66 -8.40
CA LEU A 83 -10.96 -3.07 -8.07
C LEU A 83 -12.24 -3.67 -8.63
N THR A 84 -12.11 -4.66 -9.52
CA THR A 84 -13.26 -5.47 -9.98
C THR A 84 -13.06 -6.92 -9.61
N THR A 85 -14.08 -7.55 -9.04
CA THR A 85 -14.08 -8.98 -8.71
C THR A 85 -15.32 -9.68 -9.24
N VAL A 86 -15.15 -10.89 -9.73
CA VAL A 86 -16.22 -11.82 -10.09
C VAL A 86 -16.05 -13.06 -9.24
N SER A 87 -17.11 -13.48 -8.54
CA SER A 87 -17.05 -14.69 -7.74
C SER A 87 -18.32 -15.51 -7.83
N LYS A 88 -18.21 -16.79 -7.51
CA LYS A 88 -19.34 -17.68 -7.27
C LYS A 88 -19.22 -18.25 -5.88
N LYS A 89 -20.32 -18.17 -5.12
CA LYS A 89 -20.38 -18.64 -3.73
C LYS A 89 -21.51 -19.63 -3.56
N THR A 90 -21.20 -20.79 -3.01
CA THR A 90 -22.19 -21.79 -2.62
C THR A 90 -22.14 -22.00 -1.12
N ARG A 91 -23.20 -21.61 -0.39
CA ARG A 91 -23.21 -21.57 1.08
C ARG A 91 -22.06 -20.71 1.60
N SER A 92 -21.19 -21.26 2.43
CA SER A 92 -19.99 -20.62 3.00
C SER A 92 -18.72 -20.78 2.16
N ASN A 93 -18.82 -21.40 0.98
CA ASN A 93 -17.67 -21.72 0.15
C ASN A 93 -17.54 -20.77 -1.03
N ILE A 94 -16.30 -20.35 -1.30
CA ILE A 94 -15.90 -19.65 -2.52
C ILE A 94 -15.60 -20.70 -3.58
N ASP A 95 -16.56 -20.96 -4.49
CA ASP A 95 -16.35 -21.90 -5.60
C ASP A 95 -15.24 -21.41 -6.53
N TYR A 96 -15.23 -20.09 -6.78
CA TYR A 96 -14.14 -19.33 -7.36
C TYR A 96 -14.31 -17.84 -7.07
N LEU A 97 -13.20 -17.14 -7.06
CA LEU A 97 -13.12 -15.69 -7.12
C LEU A 97 -11.98 -15.34 -8.08
N PHE A 98 -12.22 -14.36 -8.93
CA PHE A 98 -11.22 -13.71 -9.77
C PHE A 98 -11.35 -12.22 -9.61
N GLY A 99 -10.23 -11.51 -9.61
CA GLY A 99 -10.20 -10.07 -9.48
C GLY A 99 -9.11 -9.43 -10.31
N LEU A 100 -9.36 -8.17 -10.65
CA LEU A 100 -8.46 -7.26 -11.31
C LEU A 100 -8.37 -6.00 -10.44
N ASP A 101 -7.16 -5.54 -10.21
CA ASP A 101 -6.82 -4.39 -9.39
C ASP A 101 -5.93 -3.44 -10.21
N VAL A 102 -6.28 -2.16 -10.27
CA VAL A 102 -5.52 -1.13 -10.96
C VAL A 102 -5.43 0.10 -10.06
N ILE A 103 -4.21 0.45 -9.67
CA ILE A 103 -3.97 1.57 -8.76
C ILE A 103 -3.00 2.55 -9.41
N TYR A 104 -3.47 3.74 -9.72
CA TYR A 104 -2.66 4.86 -10.14
C TYR A 104 -2.35 5.74 -8.93
N LYS A 105 -1.07 6.08 -8.72
CA LYS A 105 -0.63 6.93 -7.61
C LYS A 105 0.23 8.08 -8.13
N GLN A 106 -0.02 9.27 -7.61
CA GLN A 106 0.88 10.42 -7.74
C GLN A 106 1.28 10.82 -6.33
N ASN A 107 2.56 10.75 -6.04
CA ASN A 107 3.07 11.01 -4.71
C ASN A 107 4.19 12.03 -4.79
N GLN A 108 4.04 13.14 -4.08
CA GLN A 108 5.04 14.18 -4.00
C GLN A 108 5.53 14.32 -2.56
N TYR A 109 6.84 14.37 -2.40
CA TYR A 109 7.53 14.54 -1.14
C TYR A 109 8.46 15.73 -1.24
N ASN A 110 8.23 16.74 -0.41
CA ASN A 110 9.02 17.95 -0.40
C ASN A 110 9.62 18.17 0.99
N ASP A 111 10.95 18.10 1.08
CA ASP A 111 11.72 18.55 2.24
C ASP A 111 12.03 20.04 2.09
N ILE A 112 11.44 20.83 2.98
CA ILE A 112 11.51 22.29 2.96
C ILE A 112 12.88 22.78 3.45
N MET A 113 13.57 21.99 4.28
CA MET A 113 14.86 22.37 4.87
C MET A 113 16.06 21.77 4.13
N ALA A 114 15.92 20.61 3.47
CA ALA A 114 17.00 19.91 2.78
C ALA A 114 16.92 19.95 1.24
N ILE A 115 16.11 20.86 0.69
CA ILE A 115 15.85 21.11 -0.74
C ILE A 115 15.80 19.84 -1.61
N THR A 116 14.99 18.88 -1.17
CA THR A 116 14.67 17.68 -1.95
C THR A 116 13.19 17.71 -2.34
N ASP A 117 12.88 17.63 -3.63
CA ASP A 117 11.52 17.42 -4.14
C ASP A 117 11.49 16.12 -4.96
N ILE A 118 10.74 15.14 -4.45
CA ILE A 118 10.58 13.83 -5.08
C ILE A 118 9.14 13.69 -5.55
N GLU A 119 8.97 13.50 -6.86
CA GLU A 119 7.70 13.13 -7.45
C GLU A 119 7.77 11.69 -7.94
N ILE A 120 6.93 10.81 -7.41
CA ILE A 120 6.78 9.42 -7.84
C ILE A 120 5.37 9.26 -8.38
N ASN A 121 5.30 9.02 -9.70
CA ASN A 121 4.07 8.65 -10.36
C ASN A 121 4.14 7.16 -10.67
N SER A 122 3.14 6.37 -10.29
CA SER A 122 3.16 4.93 -10.48
C SER A 122 1.81 4.37 -10.91
N LEU A 123 1.89 3.24 -11.61
CA LEU A 123 0.75 2.40 -11.96
C LEU A 123 1.01 0.99 -11.43
N ASN A 124 0.12 0.51 -10.59
CA ASN A 124 0.11 -0.86 -10.13
C ASN A 124 -1.04 -1.58 -10.81
N THR A 125 -0.77 -2.75 -11.37
CA THR A 125 -1.81 -3.61 -11.94
C THR A 125 -1.70 -5.00 -11.33
N GLY A 126 -2.83 -5.62 -11.07
CA GLY A 126 -2.90 -6.89 -10.38
C GLY A 126 -4.01 -7.75 -10.92
N ILE A 127 -3.74 -9.05 -11.00
CA ILE A 127 -4.79 -10.06 -11.10
C ILE A 127 -4.66 -11.01 -9.93
N PHE A 128 -5.78 -11.47 -9.42
CA PHE A 128 -5.80 -12.44 -8.34
C PHE A 128 -6.98 -13.39 -8.47
N GLY A 129 -6.85 -14.54 -7.83
CA GLY A 129 -7.92 -15.49 -7.74
C GLY A 129 -7.85 -16.28 -6.46
N SER A 130 -9.00 -16.81 -6.04
CA SER A 130 -9.06 -17.70 -4.88
C SER A 130 -10.13 -18.77 -5.04
N ARG A 131 -9.95 -19.89 -4.34
CA ARG A 131 -10.90 -21.00 -4.32
C ARG A 131 -10.85 -21.73 -2.98
N ASP A 132 -12.03 -22.14 -2.52
CA ASP A 132 -12.17 -23.05 -1.38
C ASP A 132 -12.19 -24.51 -1.86
N PHE A 133 -11.35 -25.34 -1.25
CA PHE A 133 -11.41 -26.79 -1.29
C PHE A 133 -12.08 -27.26 -0.01
N ALA A 134 -13.34 -27.70 -0.13
CA ALA A 134 -14.13 -28.15 1.01
C ALA A 134 -13.85 -29.62 1.35
N PHE A 135 -13.67 -29.91 2.63
CA PHE A 135 -13.60 -31.25 3.21
C PHE A 135 -14.84 -31.49 4.07
N LYS A 136 -14.97 -32.69 4.66
CA LYS A 136 -16.15 -33.06 5.47
C LYS A 136 -16.45 -32.07 6.60
N LYS A 137 -15.42 -31.53 7.26
CA LYS A 137 -15.55 -30.57 8.36
C LYS A 137 -14.81 -29.27 8.14
N SER A 138 -13.75 -29.27 7.34
CA SER A 138 -12.85 -28.13 7.15
C SER A 138 -12.85 -27.64 5.72
N LYS A 139 -12.14 -26.54 5.47
CA LYS A 139 -11.84 -26.08 4.11
C LYS A 139 -10.43 -25.52 4.01
N LEU A 140 -9.82 -25.66 2.85
CA LEU A 140 -8.58 -24.98 2.48
C LEU A 140 -8.91 -23.90 1.45
N ASN A 141 -8.70 -22.63 1.77
CA ASN A 141 -8.68 -21.57 0.78
C ASN A 141 -7.27 -21.48 0.19
N THR A 142 -7.18 -21.45 -1.14
CA THR A 142 -5.97 -21.09 -1.86
C THR A 142 -6.23 -19.81 -2.62
N ALA A 143 -5.39 -18.80 -2.40
CA ALA A 143 -5.40 -17.56 -3.15
C ALA A 143 -4.04 -17.31 -3.79
N VAL A 144 -4.05 -16.82 -5.02
CA VAL A 144 -2.86 -16.44 -5.76
C VAL A 144 -3.05 -15.04 -6.33
N SER A 145 -1.99 -14.24 -6.38
CA SER A 145 -2.01 -12.92 -7.01
C SER A 145 -0.72 -12.65 -7.75
N PHE A 146 -0.84 -11.92 -8.85
CA PHE A 146 0.26 -11.48 -9.69
C PHE A 146 0.12 -9.98 -9.87
N ASN A 147 1.03 -9.22 -9.26
CA ASN A 147 1.00 -7.76 -9.29
C ASN A 147 2.23 -7.22 -10.01
N MET A 148 2.05 -6.22 -10.84
CA MET A 148 3.11 -5.47 -11.49
C MET A 148 3.08 -4.03 -10.99
N TYR A 149 4.27 -3.46 -10.80
CA TYR A 149 4.48 -2.06 -10.48
C TYR A 149 5.28 -1.41 -11.59
N PHE A 150 4.77 -0.29 -12.09
CA PHE A 150 5.40 0.53 -13.10
C PHE A 150 5.52 1.97 -12.59
N PRO A 151 6.74 2.50 -12.41
CA PRO A 151 6.94 3.93 -12.28
C PRO A 151 6.76 4.60 -13.65
N LEU A 152 6.09 5.73 -13.65
CA LEU A 152 5.73 6.46 -14.85
C LEU A 152 6.80 7.51 -15.17
N PRO A 153 6.97 7.89 -16.45
CA PRO A 153 8.03 8.79 -16.90
C PRO A 153 8.03 10.17 -16.23
N SER A 154 6.89 10.62 -15.70
CA SER A 154 6.77 11.88 -14.97
C SER A 154 7.33 11.83 -13.55
N SER A 155 7.99 10.73 -13.14
CA SER A 155 8.68 10.67 -11.85
C SER A 155 10.00 11.44 -11.92
N LYS A 156 10.27 12.29 -10.93
CA LYS A 156 11.45 13.15 -10.89
C LYS A 156 12.01 13.28 -9.48
N LEU A 157 13.32 13.54 -9.41
CA LEU A 157 14.05 13.85 -8.19
C LEU A 157 14.81 15.16 -8.43
N GLU A 158 14.43 16.20 -7.71
CA GLU A 158 15.15 17.47 -7.69
C GLU A 158 15.85 17.60 -6.33
N TYR A 159 17.14 17.90 -6.35
CA TYR A 159 17.95 18.11 -5.15
C TYR A 159 18.80 19.36 -5.33
N TYR A 160 18.78 20.24 -4.34
CA TYR A 160 19.68 21.39 -4.28
C TYR A 160 20.52 21.32 -2.99
N ASP A 161 21.83 21.32 -3.16
CA ASP A 161 22.74 21.26 -2.02
C ASP A 161 22.82 22.64 -1.32
N THR A 162 22.26 22.73 -0.11
CA THR A 162 22.40 23.89 0.78
C THR A 162 23.69 23.86 1.60
N SER A 163 24.43 22.75 1.62
CA SER A 163 25.62 22.57 2.46
C SER A 163 26.88 23.24 1.93
N GLY A 164 26.78 23.97 0.80
CA GLY A 164 27.93 24.64 0.18
C GLY A 164 29.00 23.67 -0.33
N GLY A 165 28.62 22.42 -0.66
CA GLY A 165 29.50 21.41 -1.27
C GLY A 165 30.31 20.54 -0.31
N SER A 166 30.09 20.61 1.01
CA SER A 166 30.97 19.94 1.98
C SER A 166 30.42 18.64 2.60
N SER A 167 29.12 18.32 2.49
CA SER A 167 28.66 16.93 2.72
C SER A 167 27.22 16.66 2.23
N ALA A 168 27.05 16.21 0.98
CA ALA A 168 25.78 15.69 0.46
C ALA A 168 25.50 14.22 0.86
N THR A 169 26.04 13.77 2.00
CA THR A 169 26.04 12.35 2.41
C THR A 169 24.63 11.76 2.53
N PHE A 170 23.70 12.50 3.14
CA PHE A 170 22.31 12.03 3.28
C PHE A 170 21.61 11.84 1.92
N PHE A 171 21.88 12.73 0.96
CA PHE A 171 21.36 12.56 -0.39
C PHE A 171 21.96 11.32 -1.08
N ASN A 172 23.29 11.18 -1.03
CA ASN A 172 24.03 10.12 -1.69
C ASN A 172 23.77 8.72 -1.11
N GLU A 173 23.51 8.62 0.20
CA GLU A 173 23.35 7.32 0.88
C GLU A 173 21.88 6.92 1.07
N VAL A 174 20.95 7.87 1.09
CA VAL A 174 19.54 7.60 1.43
C VAL A 174 18.61 8.01 0.30
N ILE A 175 18.54 9.31 -0.02
CA ILE A 175 17.52 9.86 -0.94
C ILE A 175 17.61 9.21 -2.33
N ILE A 176 18.81 9.10 -2.88
CA ILE A 176 19.02 8.54 -4.22
C ILE A 176 18.65 7.05 -4.28
N HIS A 177 18.92 6.29 -3.21
CA HIS A 177 18.61 4.87 -3.12
C HIS A 177 17.10 4.65 -3.01
N ASP A 178 16.42 5.41 -2.15
CA ASP A 178 14.96 5.36 -2.00
C ASP A 178 14.24 5.72 -3.30
N TYR A 179 14.75 6.74 -4.01
CA TYR A 179 14.23 7.11 -5.32
C TYR A 179 14.39 5.98 -6.33
N VAL A 180 15.60 5.42 -6.48
CA VAL A 180 15.87 4.34 -7.45
C VAL A 180 15.05 3.08 -7.14
N VAL A 181 14.85 2.73 -5.87
CA VAL A 181 13.96 1.63 -5.48
C VAL A 181 12.50 1.93 -5.88
N SER A 182 12.04 3.16 -5.64
CA SER A 182 10.68 3.61 -5.98
C SER A 182 10.44 3.74 -7.48
N THR A 183 11.49 3.94 -8.26
CA THR A 183 11.43 4.01 -9.74
C THR A 183 11.91 2.74 -10.45
N THR A 184 12.03 1.63 -9.72
CA THR A 184 12.32 0.32 -10.31
C THR A 184 11.02 -0.45 -10.56
N ASN A 185 10.84 -0.91 -11.81
CA ASN A 185 9.76 -1.84 -12.16
C ASN A 185 9.90 -3.13 -11.37
N TYR A 186 8.82 -3.66 -10.81
CA TYR A 186 8.85 -4.95 -10.15
C TYR A 186 7.59 -5.78 -10.38
N PHE A 187 7.78 -7.09 -10.32
CA PHE A 187 6.73 -8.10 -10.26
C PHE A 187 6.66 -8.65 -8.84
N ALA A 188 5.44 -8.78 -8.32
CA ALA A 188 5.20 -9.21 -6.95
C ALA A 188 4.13 -10.31 -6.92
N PRO A 189 4.52 -11.58 -7.17
CA PRO A 189 3.63 -12.71 -7.02
C PRO A 189 3.41 -13.01 -5.52
N ALA A 190 2.23 -13.52 -5.20
CA ALA A 190 1.92 -14.00 -3.85
C ALA A 190 1.01 -15.21 -3.87
N ILE A 191 1.18 -16.06 -2.87
CA ILE A 191 0.35 -17.24 -2.62
C ILE A 191 -0.07 -17.22 -1.15
N ARG A 192 -1.36 -17.36 -0.89
CA ARG A 192 -1.92 -17.48 0.45
C ARG A 192 -2.68 -18.79 0.56
N LEU A 193 -2.41 -19.53 1.62
CA LEU A 193 -3.10 -20.76 1.98
C LEU A 193 -3.76 -20.56 3.34
N GLU A 194 -5.04 -20.88 3.46
CA GLU A 194 -5.77 -20.79 4.72
C GLU A 194 -6.58 -22.06 4.99
N TYR A 195 -6.20 -22.80 6.02
CA TYR A 195 -6.93 -23.98 6.46
C TYR A 195 -7.87 -23.61 7.61
N SER A 196 -9.17 -23.69 7.37
CA SER A 196 -10.23 -23.39 8.34
C SER A 196 -10.85 -24.67 8.90
N TYR A 197 -10.84 -24.82 10.22
CA TYR A 197 -11.43 -25.94 10.95
C TYR A 197 -12.46 -25.44 11.97
N PRO A 198 -13.76 -25.75 11.80
CA PRO A 198 -14.79 -25.45 12.79
C PRO A 198 -14.55 -26.21 14.09
N VAL A 199 -14.62 -25.50 15.21
CA VAL A 199 -14.54 -26.05 16.57
C VAL A 199 -15.86 -25.78 17.31
N LYS A 200 -15.93 -26.13 18.61
CA LYS A 200 -17.14 -25.92 19.42
C LYS A 200 -17.53 -24.44 19.50
N ASN A 201 -18.81 -24.18 19.77
CA ASN A 201 -19.39 -22.84 19.99
C ASN A 201 -19.32 -21.91 18.76
N ASN A 202 -19.57 -22.45 17.56
CA ASN A 202 -19.55 -21.71 16.28
C ASN A 202 -18.21 -21.05 15.93
N LYS A 203 -17.14 -21.35 16.66
CA LYS A 203 -15.81 -20.80 16.39
C LYS A 203 -15.11 -21.59 15.27
N THR A 204 -14.20 -20.94 14.57
CA THR A 204 -13.36 -21.56 13.55
C THR A 204 -11.90 -21.23 13.81
N VAL A 205 -11.04 -22.25 13.88
CA VAL A 205 -9.58 -22.07 13.90
C VAL A 205 -9.08 -21.99 12.46
N VAL A 206 -8.27 -20.99 12.16
CA VAL A 206 -7.67 -20.78 10.83
C VAL A 206 -6.16 -20.81 10.97
N PHE A 207 -5.52 -21.71 10.23
CA PHE A 207 -4.07 -21.73 10.04
C PHE A 207 -3.79 -21.08 8.69
N PHE A 208 -2.88 -20.11 8.64
CA PHE A 208 -2.56 -19.45 7.39
C PHE A 208 -1.07 -19.37 7.13
N THR A 209 -0.72 -19.42 5.85
CA THR A 209 0.62 -19.13 5.33
C THR A 209 0.48 -18.20 4.14
N ASN A 210 1.29 -17.16 4.09
CA ASN A 210 1.35 -16.17 3.03
C ASN A 210 2.80 -16.06 2.56
N LEU A 211 3.04 -16.46 1.31
CA LEU A 211 4.33 -16.32 0.64
C LEU A 211 4.20 -15.16 -0.35
N LYS A 212 5.08 -14.17 -0.23
CA LYS A 212 5.20 -13.07 -1.17
C LYS A 212 6.63 -12.98 -1.68
N GLU A 213 6.76 -12.66 -2.95
CA GLU A 213 8.05 -12.36 -3.56
C GLU A 213 8.01 -10.97 -4.18
N LYS A 214 9.18 -10.34 -4.31
CA LYS A 214 9.36 -9.11 -5.08
C LYS A 214 10.57 -9.26 -5.99
N LEU A 215 10.31 -9.20 -7.29
CA LEU A 215 11.26 -9.43 -8.37
C LEU A 215 11.43 -8.13 -9.17
N ALA A 216 12.62 -7.54 -9.17
CA ALA A 216 12.91 -6.37 -10.00
C ALA A 216 12.98 -6.78 -11.48
N LEU A 217 12.26 -6.06 -12.35
CA LEU A 217 12.16 -6.40 -13.79
C LEU A 217 13.14 -5.62 -14.67
N LYS A 218 13.41 -4.35 -14.33
CA LYS A 218 14.35 -3.49 -15.06
C LYS A 218 14.97 -2.47 -14.11
N LYS A 219 16.32 -2.41 -14.05
CA LYS A 219 17.05 -1.33 -13.38
C LYS A 219 16.83 -0.03 -14.17
N GLN A 220 16.29 1.01 -13.54
CA GLN A 220 16.30 2.35 -14.14
C GLN A 220 17.65 3.02 -13.82
N ASN A 221 18.40 3.35 -14.86
CA ASN A 221 19.77 3.89 -14.77
C ASN A 221 19.81 5.44 -14.77
N ASN A 222 18.79 6.13 -14.26
CA ASN A 222 18.83 7.60 -14.23
C ASN A 222 19.86 8.13 -13.20
N TYR A 223 20.22 7.30 -12.22
CA TYR A 223 21.22 7.60 -11.20
C TYR A 223 22.09 6.36 -10.94
N ASN A 224 23.40 6.55 -10.71
CA ASN A 224 24.38 5.48 -10.47
C ASN A 224 24.31 4.89 -9.05
N ALA A 225 23.11 4.66 -8.52
CA ALA A 225 22.95 4.00 -7.22
C ALA A 225 22.91 2.48 -7.38
N ILE A 226 23.74 1.77 -6.64
CA ILE A 226 23.72 0.30 -6.62
C ILE A 226 22.54 -0.14 -5.75
N ILE A 227 21.51 -0.70 -6.38
CA ILE A 227 20.42 -1.39 -5.68
C ILE A 227 20.65 -2.90 -5.67
N ASN A 228 20.43 -3.52 -4.51
CA ASN A 228 20.35 -4.98 -4.41
C ASN A 228 19.07 -5.45 -5.12
N THR A 229 19.24 -6.11 -6.26
CA THR A 229 18.13 -6.67 -7.05
C THR A 229 17.88 -8.14 -6.77
N ASN A 230 18.51 -8.73 -5.75
CA ASN A 230 18.27 -10.11 -5.38
C ASN A 230 16.82 -10.28 -4.93
N THR A 231 16.24 -11.43 -5.28
CA THR A 231 14.89 -11.78 -4.88
C THR A 231 14.76 -11.76 -3.37
N THR A 232 13.82 -10.95 -2.87
CA THR A 232 13.45 -10.95 -1.47
C THR A 232 12.18 -11.77 -1.30
N TYR A 233 12.25 -12.78 -0.43
CA TYR A 233 11.13 -13.63 -0.07
C TYR A 233 10.60 -13.21 1.29
N TRP A 234 9.28 -13.14 1.41
CA TRP A 234 8.61 -12.90 2.68
C TRP A 234 7.61 -14.01 2.94
N ILE A 235 7.75 -14.65 4.10
CA ILE A 235 6.84 -15.68 4.58
C ILE A 235 6.20 -15.17 5.86
N GLN A 236 4.88 -15.18 5.89
CA GLN A 236 4.10 -14.93 7.09
C GLN A 236 3.23 -16.14 7.37
N CYS A 237 3.33 -16.70 8.57
CA CYS A 237 2.48 -17.79 9.03
C CYS A 237 1.80 -17.41 10.35
N GLY A 238 0.67 -18.05 10.64
CA GLY A 238 -0.02 -17.81 11.89
C GLY A 238 -1.27 -18.64 12.09
N VAL A 239 -1.87 -18.45 13.27
CA VAL A 239 -3.12 -19.09 13.69
C VAL A 239 -4.08 -17.98 14.15
N GLN A 240 -5.34 -18.10 13.74
CA GLN A 240 -6.41 -17.17 14.09
C GLN A 240 -7.63 -17.94 14.59
N LEU A 241 -8.31 -17.39 15.60
CA LEU A 241 -9.61 -17.90 16.06
C LEU A 241 -10.70 -16.93 15.61
N ASN A 242 -11.60 -17.40 14.76
CA ASN A 242 -12.76 -16.65 14.28
C ASN A 242 -13.99 -16.98 15.13
N TYR A 243 -14.74 -15.93 15.46
CA TYR A 243 -15.95 -15.97 16.26
C TYR A 243 -17.20 -15.88 15.38
#